data_AF-A0A285ECL1-F1
#
_entry.id   AF-A0A285ECL1-F1
#
_cell.length_a   1.000
_cell.length_b   1.000
_cell.length_c   1.000
_cell.angle_alpha   90.00
_cell.angle_beta   90.00
_cell.angle_gamma   90.00
#
_symmetry.space_group_name_H-M   'P 1'
#
loop_
_entity.id
_entity.type
_entity.pdbx_description
1 polymer ?
#
loop_
_entity_poly.entity_id
_entity_poly.type
_entity_poly.pdbx_seq_one_letter_code
_entity_poly.pdbx_strand_id
1 'polypeptide(L)'
;MSRRGPEQNTTMSELQNLRARVAELMPKALEELSELVAIPSVADPQLLPPQECVRAAEWVADRFADVGFDDVGLVETPDGSSAVIGSRPCG
;
A
#
# COMPACT_ATOMS: atom_id res chain seq x y z
N MET A 1 37.72 16.32 17.67
CA MET A 1 36.66 17.20 17.13
C MET A 1 36.20 16.62 15.79
N SER A 2 35.14 15.80 15.82
CA SER A 2 34.65 15.06 14.64
C SER A 2 33.95 16.03 13.69
N ARG A 3 34.53 16.25 12.50
CA ARG A 3 33.93 17.09 11.46
C ARG A 3 32.75 16.32 10.84
N ARG A 4 31.52 16.72 11.18
CA ARG A 4 30.32 16.34 10.43
C ARG A 4 30.48 16.92 9.01
N GLY A 5 30.72 16.05 8.03
CA GLY A 5 30.82 16.45 6.62
C GLY A 5 29.46 16.80 6.02
N PRO A 6 29.42 17.52 4.89
CA PRO A 6 28.18 17.92 4.21
C PRO A 6 27.26 16.73 3.87
N GLU A 7 27.83 15.57 3.55
CA GLU A 7 27.08 14.33 3.27
C GLU A 7 26.20 13.88 4.45
N GLN A 8 26.68 14.01 5.70
CA GLN A 8 25.90 13.63 6.90
C GLN A 8 24.75 14.61 7.17
N ASN A 9 24.89 15.88 6.76
CA ASN A 9 23.81 16.85 6.88
C ASN A 9 22.75 16.63 5.79
N THR A 10 23.14 16.22 4.57
CA THR A 10 22.21 15.88 3.48
C THR A 10 21.32 14.70 3.84
N THR A 11 21.89 13.58 4.32
CA THR A 11 21.12 12.39 4.71
C THR A 11 20.16 12.67 5.88
N MET A 12 20.55 13.52 6.82
CA MET A 12 19.68 13.92 7.93
C MET A 12 18.50 14.76 7.44
N SER A 13 18.73 15.69 6.51
CA SER A 13 17.67 16.50 5.90
C SER A 13 16.71 15.66 5.07
N GLU A 14 17.21 14.69 4.30
CA GLU A 14 16.38 13.74 3.53
C GLU A 14 15.50 12.89 4.45
N LEU A 15 16.07 12.38 5.55
CA LEU A 15 15.31 11.61 6.55
C LEU A 15 14.24 12.46 7.23
N GLN A 16 14.53 13.73 7.53
CA GLN A 16 13.54 14.67 8.08
C GLN A 16 12.40 14.94 7.10
N ASN A 17 12.71 15.15 5.82
CA ASN A 17 11.72 15.35 4.77
C ASN A 17 10.82 14.10 4.60
N LEU A 18 11.42 12.90 4.59
CA LEU A 18 10.66 11.66 4.53
C LEU A 18 9.71 11.50 5.72
N ARG A 19 10.20 11.77 6.93
CA ARG A 19 9.37 11.71 8.16
C ARG A 19 8.21 12.70 8.12
N ALA A 20 8.46 13.93 7.68
CA ALA A 20 7.41 14.93 7.52
C ALA A 20 6.36 14.46 6.51
N ARG A 21 6.80 13.92 5.37
CA ARG A 21 5.92 13.40 4.33
C ARG A 21 5.08 12.22 4.80
N VAL A 22 5.65 11.29 5.56
CA VAL A 22 4.91 10.19 6.18
C VAL A 22 3.86 10.74 7.14
N ALA A 23 4.23 11.68 8.02
CA ALA A 23 3.29 12.28 8.97
C ALA A 23 2.13 13.01 8.28
N GLU A 24 2.38 13.70 7.17
CA GLU A 24 1.35 14.32 6.32
C GLU A 24 0.38 13.29 5.72
N LEU A 25 0.87 12.10 5.37
CA LEU A 25 0.07 11.03 4.74
C LEU A 25 -0.68 10.14 5.74
N MET A 26 -0.27 10.12 7.01
CA MET A 26 -0.87 9.26 8.04
C MET A 26 -2.40 9.39 8.20
N PRO A 27 -3.01 10.60 8.16
CA PRO A 27 -4.47 10.71 8.24
C PRO A 27 -5.19 9.96 7.11
N LYS A 28 -4.70 10.12 5.88
CA LYS A 28 -5.21 9.39 4.71
C LYS A 28 -5.00 7.89 4.88
N ALA A 29 -3.80 7.46 5.29
CA ALA A 29 -3.51 6.04 5.48
C ALA A 29 -4.45 5.37 6.52
N LEU A 30 -4.83 6.09 7.58
CA LEU A 30 -5.78 5.60 8.58
C LEU A 30 -7.21 5.52 8.04
N GLU A 31 -7.64 6.48 7.24
CA GLU A 31 -8.94 6.47 6.54
C GLU A 31 -9.02 5.26 5.60
N GLU A 32 -8.03 5.12 4.72
CA GLU A 32 -7.94 4.01 3.76
C GLU A 32 -7.86 2.65 4.46
N LEU A 33 -7.08 2.54 5.54
CA LEU A 33 -7.02 1.32 6.34
C LEU A 33 -8.38 1.00 6.97
N SER A 34 -9.10 2.00 7.47
CA SER A 34 -10.42 1.81 8.09
C SER A 34 -11.44 1.29 7.09
N GLU A 35 -11.40 1.76 5.84
CA GLU A 35 -12.25 1.25 4.76
C GLU A 35 -11.89 -0.19 4.39
N LEU A 36 -10.59 -0.49 4.24
CA LEU A 36 -10.13 -1.83 3.90
C LEU A 36 -10.51 -2.87 4.96
N VAL A 37 -10.29 -2.57 6.25
CA VAL A 37 -10.61 -3.51 7.34
C VAL A 37 -12.12 -3.63 7.60
N ALA A 38 -12.93 -2.73 7.05
CA ALA A 38 -14.39 -2.87 7.07
C ALA A 38 -14.90 -3.92 6.06
N ILE A 39 -14.07 -4.33 5.10
CA ILE A 39 -14.38 -5.42 4.18
C ILE A 39 -14.13 -6.75 4.92
N PRO A 40 -15.16 -7.61 5.11
CA PRO A 40 -15.01 -8.90 5.79
C PRO A 40 -14.35 -9.93 4.85
N SER A 41 -13.10 -9.70 4.47
CA SER A 41 -12.31 -10.54 3.56
C SER A 41 -11.65 -11.72 4.29
N VAL A 42 -12.46 -12.60 4.88
CA VAL A 42 -11.97 -13.81 5.56
C VAL A 42 -11.84 -14.94 4.53
N ALA A 43 -10.63 -15.49 4.39
CA ALA A 43 -10.32 -16.61 3.48
C ALA A 43 -10.81 -17.96 4.02
N ASP A 44 -12.07 -18.04 4.43
CA ASP A 44 -12.76 -19.25 4.86
C ASP A 44 -14.20 -19.26 4.30
N PRO A 45 -14.48 -20.07 3.27
CA PRO A 45 -15.80 -20.17 2.66
C PRO A 45 -16.91 -20.63 3.61
N GLN A 46 -16.56 -21.24 4.75
CA GLN A 46 -17.52 -21.67 5.77
C GLN A 46 -18.02 -20.48 6.61
N LEU A 47 -17.23 -19.42 6.72
CA LEU A 47 -17.56 -18.22 7.48
C LEU A 47 -18.17 -17.15 6.59
N LEU A 48 -17.55 -16.89 5.43
CA LEU A 48 -17.89 -15.76 4.56
C LEU A 48 -17.75 -16.12 3.08
N PRO A 49 -18.54 -15.48 2.20
CA PRO A 49 -18.47 -15.73 0.76
C PRO A 49 -17.13 -15.25 0.16
N PRO A 50 -16.47 -16.02 -0.73
CA PRO A 50 -15.19 -15.65 -1.35
C PRO A 50 -15.20 -14.29 -2.09
N GLN A 51 -16.38 -13.82 -2.49
CA GLN A 51 -16.58 -12.53 -3.14
C GLN A 51 -16.14 -11.35 -2.25
N GLU A 52 -16.14 -11.50 -0.93
CA GLU A 52 -15.63 -10.45 -0.02
C GLU A 52 -14.10 -10.31 -0.12
N CYS A 53 -13.38 -11.41 -0.36
CA CYS A 53 -11.95 -11.37 -0.65
C CYS A 53 -11.67 -10.71 -2.00
N VAL A 54 -12.50 -11.00 -3.02
CA VAL A 54 -12.40 -10.34 -4.33
C VAL A 54 -12.64 -8.84 -4.19
N ARG A 55 -13.67 -8.42 -3.43
CA ARG A 55 -13.95 -7.00 -3.18
C ARG A 55 -12.78 -6.28 -2.49
N ALA A 56 -12.12 -6.93 -1.53
CA ALA A 56 -10.92 -6.37 -0.91
C ALA A 56 -9.76 -6.24 -1.91
N ALA A 57 -9.56 -7.24 -2.78
CA ALA A 57 -8.53 -7.19 -3.81
C ALA A 57 -8.79 -6.08 -4.85
N GLU A 58 -10.04 -5.93 -5.30
CA GLU A 58 -10.46 -4.84 -6.19
C GLU A 58 -10.24 -3.46 -5.54
N TRP A 59 -10.64 -3.31 -4.26
CA TRP A 59 -10.41 -2.06 -3.52
C TRP A 59 -8.92 -1.70 -3.47
N VAL A 60 -8.03 -2.69 -3.25
CA VAL A 60 -6.59 -2.45 -3.24
C VAL A 60 -6.10 -2.05 -4.64
N ALA A 61 -6.53 -2.74 -5.69
CA ALA A 61 -6.15 -2.43 -7.07
C ALA A 61 -6.55 -0.98 -7.45
N ASP A 62 -7.77 -0.56 -7.13
CA ASP A 62 -8.25 0.80 -7.41
C ASP A 62 -7.38 1.87 -6.75
N ARG A 63 -6.99 1.68 -5.47
CA ARG A 63 -6.14 2.66 -4.76
C ARG A 63 -4.73 2.73 -5.31
N PHE A 64 -4.19 1.62 -5.81
CA PHE A 64 -2.88 1.62 -6.46
C PHE A 64 -2.94 2.26 -7.86
N ALA A 65 -4.05 2.09 -8.60
CA ALA A 65 -4.27 2.77 -9.87
C ALA A 65 -4.30 4.30 -9.68
N ASP A 66 -4.97 4.79 -8.63
CA ASP A 66 -5.04 6.23 -8.30
C ASP A 66 -3.67 6.88 -8.00
N VAL A 67 -2.65 6.09 -7.65
CA VAL A 67 -1.29 6.59 -7.41
C VAL A 67 -0.33 6.24 -8.54
N GLY A 68 -0.83 5.82 -9.71
CA GLY A 68 -0.05 5.66 -10.94
C GLY A 68 0.60 4.29 -11.10
N PHE A 69 0.01 3.23 -10.56
CA PHE A 69 0.32 1.86 -10.98
C PHE A 69 -0.62 1.48 -12.13
N ASP A 70 -0.19 1.77 -13.35
CA ASP A 70 -1.03 1.64 -14.56
C ASP A 70 -1.30 0.18 -14.98
N ASP A 71 -0.51 -0.77 -14.48
CA ASP A 71 -0.59 -2.20 -14.77
C ASP A 71 -1.17 -3.03 -13.60
N VAL A 72 -1.73 -2.36 -12.58
CA VAL A 72 -2.27 -3.07 -11.41
C VAL A 72 -3.49 -3.91 -11.79
N GLY A 73 -3.55 -5.15 -11.31
CA GLY A 73 -4.67 -6.04 -11.55
C GLY A 73 -4.72 -7.25 -10.62
N LEU A 74 -5.83 -7.99 -10.70
CA LEU A 74 -6.02 -9.25 -9.98
C LEU A 74 -5.46 -10.42 -10.79
N VAL A 75 -4.70 -11.28 -10.11
CA VAL A 75 -4.11 -12.51 -10.67
C VAL A 75 -4.58 -13.69 -9.83
N GLU A 76 -5.20 -14.69 -10.48
CA GLU A 76 -5.60 -15.93 -9.82
C GLU A 76 -4.35 -16.74 -9.43
N THR A 77 -4.29 -17.15 -8.17
CA THR A 77 -3.21 -17.97 -7.62
C THR A 77 -3.58 -19.47 -7.68
N PRO A 78 -2.60 -20.39 -7.56
CA PRO A 78 -2.87 -21.83 -7.64
C PRO A 78 -3.83 -22.38 -6.57
N ASP A 79 -4.03 -21.67 -5.47
CA ASP A 79 -4.98 -22.01 -4.40
C ASP A 79 -6.39 -21.40 -4.63
N GLY A 80 -6.60 -20.73 -5.78
CA GLY A 80 -7.87 -20.13 -6.17
C GLY A 80 -8.16 -18.76 -5.54
N SER A 81 -7.19 -18.18 -4.80
CA SER A 81 -7.30 -16.81 -4.30
C SER A 81 -6.92 -15.78 -5.36
N SER A 82 -7.17 -14.49 -5.08
CA SER A 82 -6.82 -13.38 -5.97
C SER A 82 -5.70 -12.54 -5.35
N ALA A 83 -4.57 -12.46 -6.04
CA ALA A 83 -3.46 -11.58 -5.69
C ALA A 83 -3.56 -10.26 -6.46
N VAL A 84 -3.26 -9.14 -5.81
CA VAL A 84 -3.12 -7.84 -6.49
C VAL A 84 -1.66 -7.64 -6.88
N ILE A 85 -1.40 -7.47 -8.17
CA ILE A 85 -0.05 -7.30 -8.72
C ILE A 85 -0.02 -6.07 -9.62
N GLY A 86 0.99 -5.23 -9.43
CA GLY A 86 1.27 -4.05 -10.28
C GLY A 86 2.71 -3.57 -10.07
N SER A 87 3.19 -2.75 -10.99
CA SER A 87 4.53 -2.17 -11.00
C SER A 87 4.48 -0.69 -11.40
N ARG A 88 5.44 0.08 -10.88
CA ARG A 88 5.63 1.47 -11.27
C ARG A 88 7.12 1.78 -11.31
N PRO A 89 7.63 2.46 -12.36
CA PRO A 89 9.00 2.94 -12.37
C PRO A 89 9.30 3.83 -11.17
N CYS A 90 10.45 3.64 -10.51
CA CYS A 90 11.00 4.60 -9.56
C CYS A 90 11.99 5.51 -10.30
N GLY A 91 11.63 6.78 -10.45
CA GLY A 91 12.49 7.85 -10.95
C GLY A 91 13.16 8.63 -9.84
#